data_AF-A0A417HPE2-F1
#
_entry.id   AF-A0A417HPE2-F1
#
_cell.length_a   1.000
_cell.length_b   1.000
_cell.length_c   1.000
_cell.angle_alpha   90.00
_cell.angle_beta   90.00
_cell.angle_gamma   90.00
#
_symmetry.space_group_name_H-M   'P 1'
#
loop_
_entity.id
_entity.type
_entity.pdbx_description
1 polymer ?
#
loop_
_entity_poly.entity_id
_entity_poly.type
_entity_poly.pdbx_seq_one_letter_code
_entity_poly.pdbx_strand_id
1 'polypeptide(L)' 'MLTLGLRSGEYIVIGDNIVIKAVQVDNQVQLAIEAPRDMAILREAVYEQTHPTPECIVRLQERDRKKRSKAKAAAQAE' A
#
# COMPACT_ATOMS: atom_id res chain seq x y z
N MET A 1 -6.41 7.66 -5.98
CA MET A 1 -6.11 6.63 -4.95
C MET A 1 -7.20 6.67 -3.91
N LEU A 2 -7.81 5.53 -3.61
CA LEU A 2 -8.75 5.36 -2.50
C LEU A 2 -7.99 4.72 -1.33
N THR A 3 -8.20 5.23 -0.11
CA THR A 3 -7.54 4.70 1.10
C THR A 3 -8.62 4.24 2.06
N LEU A 4 -8.52 2.98 2.50
CA LEU A 4 -9.46 2.34 3.41
C LEU A 4 -8.67 1.79 4.60
N GLY A 5 -9.20 1.97 5.82
CA GLY A 5 -8.70 1.27 6.99
C GLY A 5 -9.35 -0.10 7.09
N LEU A 6 -8.55 -1.15 7.27
CA LEU A 6 -9.03 -2.52 7.48
C LEU A 6 -8.63 -3.03 8.86
N ARG A 7 -9.54 -3.75 9.50
CA ARG A 7 -9.27 -4.58 10.68
C ARG A 7 -8.97 -6.01 10.26
N SER A 8 -8.31 -6.77 11.13
CA SER A 8 -8.07 -8.19 10.90
C SER A 8 -9.39 -8.92 10.66
N GLY A 9 -9.46 -9.69 9.58
CA GLY A 9 -10.66 -10.43 9.16
C GLY A 9 -11.54 -9.69 8.15
N GLU A 10 -11.39 -8.37 7.99
CA GLU A 10 -12.11 -7.60 6.97
C GLU A 10 -11.51 -7.81 5.57
N TYR A 11 -12.35 -7.64 4.55
CA TYR A 11 -11.96 -7.80 3.15
C TYR A 11 -12.55 -6.70 2.26
N ILE A 12 -11.91 -6.49 1.10
CA ILE A 12 -12.32 -5.57 0.05
C ILE A 12 -12.49 -6.38 -1.22
N VAL A 13 -13.54 -6.07 -1.99
CA VAL A 13 -13.75 -6.60 -3.34
C VAL A 13 -13.51 -5.48 -4.34
N ILE A 14 -12.74 -5.76 -5.40
CA ILE A 14 -12.48 -4.83 -6.51
C ILE A 14 -13.06 -5.45 -7.78
N GLY A 15 -14.03 -4.76 -8.39
CA GLY A 15 -14.82 -5.34 -9.48
C GLY A 15 -15.61 -6.55 -8.97
N ASP A 16 -15.56 -7.65 -9.72
CA ASP A 16 -16.34 -8.87 -9.44
C ASP A 16 -15.47 -10.08 -9.07
N ASN A 17 -14.14 -9.96 -9.17
CA ASN A 17 -13.24 -11.11 -9.20
C ASN A 17 -11.92 -10.92 -8.44
N ILE A 18 -11.68 -9.77 -7.82
CA ILE A 18 -10.50 -9.53 -6.98
C ILE A 18 -10.95 -9.34 -5.54
N VAL A 19 -10.43 -10.16 -4.63
CA VAL A 19 -10.70 -10.09 -3.21
C VAL A 19 -9.39 -9.88 -2.45
N ILE A 20 -9.33 -8.86 -1.60
CA ILE A 20 -8.19 -8.58 -0.73
C ILE A 20 -8.65 -8.69 0.71
N LYS A 21 -8.04 -9.57 1.49
CA LYS A 21 -8.36 -9.79 2.91
C LYS A 21 -7.19 -9.42 3.81
N ALA A 22 -7.47 -8.63 4.84
CA ALA A 22 -6.49 -8.36 5.90
C ALA A 22 -6.44 -9.56 6.85
N VAL A 23 -5.27 -10.16 6.98
CA VAL A 23 -5.03 -11.32 7.85
C VAL A 23 -3.95 -10.95 8.86
N GLN A 24 -4.24 -11.14 10.14
CA GLN A 24 -3.22 -11.02 11.17
C GLN A 24 -2.46 -12.35 11.27
N VAL A 25 -1.15 -12.31 11.07
CA VAL A 25 -0.25 -13.45 11.33
C VAL A 25 0.85 -12.94 12.25
N ASP A 26 0.94 -13.54 13.43
CA ASP A 26 1.76 -13.05 14.54
C ASP A 26 1.47 -11.56 14.84
N ASN A 27 2.51 -10.72 14.82
CA ASN A 27 2.42 -9.28 15.02
C ASN A 27 2.42 -8.49 13.70
N GLN A 28 2.16 -9.15 12.57
CA GLN A 28 2.16 -8.51 11.25
C GLN A 28 0.78 -8.60 10.59
N VAL A 29 0.37 -7.50 9.96
CA VAL A 29 -0.79 -7.49 9.07
C VAL A 29 -0.31 -7.96 7.70
N GLN A 30 -0.88 -9.06 7.24
CA GLN A 30 -0.68 -9.63 5.91
C GLN A 30 -1.90 -9.37 5.04
N LEU A 31 -1.69 -9.37 3.72
CA LEU A 31 -2.76 -9.26 2.73
C LEU A 31 -2.86 -10.59 1.99
N ALA A 32 -4.01 -11.26 2.13
CA ALA A 32 -4.37 -12.37 1.25
C ALA A 32 -5.09 -11.81 0.03
N ILE A 33 -4.60 -12.13 -1.17
CA ILE A 33 -5.14 -11.61 -2.44
C ILE A 33 -5.60 -12.80 -3.26
N GLU A 34 -6.89 -12.81 -3.60
CA GLU A 34 -7.49 -13.74 -4.55
C GLU A 34 -7.83 -12.96 -5.82
N ALA A 35 -7.33 -13.42 -6.96
CA ALA A 35 -7.57 -12.81 -8.26
C ALA A 35 -7.57 -13.89 -9.36
N PRO A 36 -8.11 -13.59 -10.55
CA PRO A 36 -8.08 -14.48 -11.69
C PRO A 36 -6.66 -14.86 -12.13
N ARG A 37 -6.51 -16.05 -12.74
CA ARG A 37 -5.18 -16.59 -13.15
C ARG A 37 -4.53 -15.82 -14.31
N ASP A 38 -5.33 -15.14 -15.11
CA ASP A 38 -4.90 -14.27 -16.22
C ASP A 38 -4.38 -12.91 -15.72
N MET A 39 -4.48 -12.62 -14.41
CA MET A 39 -3.96 -11.40 -13.79
C MET A 39 -2.72 -11.69 -12.95
N ALA A 40 -1.61 -11.01 -13.25
CA ALA A 40 -0.37 -11.13 -12.48
C ALA A 40 -0.43 -10.32 -11.17
N ILE A 41 -0.04 -10.94 -10.06
CA ILE A 41 0.16 -10.27 -8.76
C ILE A 41 1.65 -10.22 -8.48
N LEU A 42 2.23 -9.02 -8.49
CA LEU A 42 3.68 -8.82 -8.34
C LEU A 42 3.97 -8.01 -7.07
N ARG A 43 5.05 -8.37 -6.35
CA ARG A 43 5.61 -7.53 -5.29
C ARG A 43 6.33 -6.33 -5.93
N GLU A 44 6.39 -5.21 -5.20
CA GLU A 44 7.12 -3.99 -5.59
C GLU A 44 8.48 -4.31 -6.22
N ALA A 45 9.34 -5.03 -5.49
CA ALA A 45 10.69 -5.37 -5.92
C ALA A 45 10.78 -6.19 -7.22
N VAL A 46 9.69 -6.84 -7.66
CA VAL A 46 9.62 -7.58 -8.92
C VAL A 46 9.03 -6.70 -10.03
N TYR A 47 7.96 -5.94 -9.73
CA TYR A 47 7.34 -5.03 -10.68
C TYR A 47 8.32 -3.96 -11.17
N GLU A 48 9.10 -3.39 -10.25
CA GLU A 48 10.03 -2.29 -10.54
C GLU A 48 11.28 -2.71 -11.36
N GLN A 49 11.49 -4.02 -11.58
CA GLN A 49 12.55 -4.49 -12.46
C GLN A 49 12.24 -4.25 -13.94
N THR A 50 10.95 -4.15 -14.29
CA THR A 50 10.47 -4.05 -15.67
C THR A 50 9.63 -2.80 -15.94
N HIS A 51 9.13 -2.17 -14.88
CA HIS A 51 8.25 -1.00 -14.96
C HIS A 51 8.73 0.09 -14.00
N PRO A 52 8.49 1.38 -14.29
CA PRO A 52 8.75 2.44 -13.34
C PRO A 52 7.77 2.37 -12.16
N THR A 53 8.16 2.92 -11.01
CA THR A 53 7.27 3.12 -9.86
C THR A 53 6.01 3.89 -10.29
N PRO A 54 4.79 3.40 -9.99
CA PRO A 54 3.56 4.09 -10.37
C PRO A 54 3.49 5.52 -9.82
N GLU A 55 3.03 6.48 -10.63
CA GLU A 55 2.98 7.90 -10.23
C GLU A 55 2.25 8.14 -8.91
N CYS A 56 1.20 7.36 -8.62
CA CYS A 56 0.43 7.49 -7.40
C CYS A 56 1.27 7.19 -6.13
N ILE A 57 2.23 6.28 -6.23
CA ILE A 57 3.17 5.92 -5.15
C ILE A 57 4.22 7.01 -4.98
N VAL A 58 4.80 7.50 -6.08
CA VAL A 58 5.78 8.61 -6.06
C VAL A 58 5.19 9.84 -5.35
N ARG A 59 3.96 10.24 -5.72
CA ARG A 59 3.26 11.38 -5.09
C ARG A 59 2.99 11.17 -3.59
N LEU A 60 2.80 9.93 -3.14
CA LEU A 60 2.60 9.63 -1.72
C LEU A 60 3.91 9.74 -0.94
N GLN A 61 4.98 9.16 -1.46
CA GLN A 61 6.32 9.23 -0.86
C GLN A 61 6.80 10.68 -0.70
N GLU A 62 6.59 11.52 -1.72
CA GLU A 62 6.92 12.95 -1.64
C GLU A 62 6.12 13.68 -0.55
N ARG A 63 4.83 13.38 -0.44
CA ARG A 63 3.96 13.98 0.58
C ARG A 63 4.41 13.62 1.98
N ASP A 64 4.75 12.35 2.20
CA ASP A 64 5.21 11.86 3.49
C ASP A 64 6.58 12.44 3.84
N ARG A 65 7.47 12.58 2.86
CA ARG A 65 8.77 13.28 3.03
C ARG A 65 8.58 14.74 3.44
N LYS A 66 7.70 15.49 2.76
CA LYS A 66 7.40 16.91 3.07
C LYS A 66 6.77 17.07 4.46
N LYS A 67 5.88 16.15 4.86
CA LYS A 67 5.30 16.14 6.22
C LYS A 67 6.37 15.92 7.28
N ARG A 68 7.27 14.93 7.08
CA ARG A 68 8.37 14.64 8.01
C ARG A 68 9.35 15.80 8.13
N SER A 69 9.72 16.46 7.02
CA SER A 69 10.62 17.61 7.06
C SER A 69 10.00 18.80 7.79
N LYS A 70 8.69 19.05 7.60
CA LYS A 70 7.98 20.12 8.33
C LYS A 70 7.89 19.83 9.83
N ALA A 71 7.59 18.58 10.21
CA ALA A 71 7.54 18.18 11.61
C ALA A 71 8.92 18.32 12.29
N LYS A 72 9.99 17.92 11.61
CA LYS A 72 11.36 18.05 12.12
C LYS A 72 11.79 19.51 12.29
N ALA A 73 11.45 20.38 11.34
CA ALA A 73 11.74 21.81 11.45
C ALA A 73 10.98 22.48 12.61
N ALA A 74 9.73 22.08 12.86
CA ALA A 74 8.94 22.59 14.00
C ALA A 74 9.53 22.16 15.35
N ALA A 75 10.01 20.93 15.47
CA ALA A 75 10.62 20.40 16.70
C ALA A 75 12.03 20.95 17.00
N GLN A 76 12.67 21.63 16.04
CA GLN A 76 14.00 22.26 16.21
C GLN A 76 13.91 23.76 16.50
N ALA A 77 12.72 24.35 16.45
CA ALA A 77 12.47 25.77 16.73
C ALA A 77 11.92 26.01 18.14
N GLU A 78 11.78 24.95 18.94
CA GLU A 78 11.45 24.93 20.36
C GLU A 78 12.70 24.55 21.16
#